data_AF-A0A963M7N6-F1
#
_entry.id   AF-A0A963M7N6-F1
#
_cell.length_a   1.000
_cell.length_b   1.000
_cell.length_c   1.000
_cell.angle_alpha   90.00
_cell.angle_beta   90.00
_cell.angle_gamma   90.00
#
_symmetry.space_group_name_H-M   'P 1'
#
loop_
_entity.id
_entity.type
_entity.pdbx_description
1 polymer ?
#
loop_
_entity_poly.entity_id
_entity_poly.type
_entity_poly.pdbx_seq_one_letter_code
_entity_poly.pdbx_strand_id
1 'polypeptide(L)'
;TVANSFCVNQTLLKKLPYDTVHDLRPVALMGLSEHVLATHPGSGLKRVADIVAQAKAGKSLSYASFGQGTSAHLAGEMLKSALGTPDIVHVPYKGQAPALADLLGGQVSMMFGNWPEFRSHVASGKLVAIGMATAKRSVYAPDLPTLAEQGARVESNSWNGMLAPAGVSDDVVARVNREVNAALKVPHVAEALKKGGIADRSGTPAEFGDFIRSEIERYAVVIRQAHITAEG
;
A
#
# COMPACT_ATOMS: atom_id res chain seq x y z
N THR A 1 14.77 -8.37 5.23
CA THR A 1 13.42 -7.82 5.51
C THR A 1 12.57 -8.00 4.26
N VAL A 2 11.25 -7.90 4.39
CA VAL A 2 10.29 -8.04 3.30
C VAL A 2 9.27 -6.91 3.35
N ALA A 3 8.59 -6.67 2.23
CA ALA A 3 7.50 -5.72 2.09
C ALA A 3 6.30 -6.38 1.40
N ASN A 4 5.22 -5.63 1.15
CA ASN A 4 3.94 -6.13 0.61
C ASN A 4 4.07 -7.03 -0.62
N SER A 5 5.01 -6.75 -1.52
CA SER A 5 5.24 -7.54 -2.74
C SER A 5 5.51 -9.02 -2.44
N PHE A 6 6.05 -9.34 -1.27
CA PHE A 6 6.23 -10.70 -0.79
C PHE A 6 4.91 -11.51 -0.78
N CYS A 7 3.81 -10.91 -0.31
CA CYS A 7 2.51 -11.56 -0.26
C CYS A 7 1.83 -11.65 -1.63
N VAL A 8 2.23 -10.78 -2.56
CA VAL A 8 1.72 -10.77 -3.94
C VAL A 8 2.38 -11.85 -4.78
N ASN A 9 3.70 -12.04 -4.60
CA ASN A 9 4.51 -12.90 -5.44
C ASN A 9 3.95 -14.32 -5.54
N GLN A 10 3.47 -14.91 -4.44
CA GLN A 10 2.94 -16.28 -4.44
C GLN A 10 1.80 -16.50 -5.44
N THR A 11 1.00 -15.47 -5.71
CA THR A 11 -0.08 -15.54 -6.70
C THR A 11 0.36 -15.01 -8.06
N LEU A 12 1.21 -13.99 -8.08
CA LEU A 12 1.55 -13.26 -9.29
C LEU A 12 2.64 -13.95 -10.14
N LEU A 13 3.65 -14.55 -9.49
CA LEU A 13 4.78 -15.17 -10.16
C LEU A 13 4.47 -16.64 -10.47
N LYS A 14 4.58 -17.02 -11.75
CA LYS A 14 4.39 -18.42 -12.20
C LYS A 14 5.38 -19.38 -11.57
N LYS A 15 6.60 -18.92 -11.27
CA LYS A 15 7.67 -19.71 -10.68
C LYS A 15 8.39 -18.92 -9.60
N LEU A 16 8.10 -19.24 -8.35
CA LEU A 16 8.92 -18.80 -7.22
C LEU A 16 10.02 -19.82 -6.93
N PRO A 17 11.23 -19.36 -6.59
CA PRO A 17 12.33 -20.23 -6.20
C PRO A 17 12.26 -20.70 -4.73
N TYR A 18 11.17 -20.39 -4.02
CA TYR A 18 10.92 -20.79 -2.63
C TYR A 18 9.42 -20.94 -2.38
N ASP A 19 9.06 -21.69 -1.36
CA ASP A 19 7.71 -21.73 -0.80
C ASP A 19 7.56 -20.64 0.28
N THR A 20 6.71 -19.65 0.00
CA THR A 20 6.44 -18.50 0.88
C THR A 20 6.03 -18.89 2.31
N VAL A 21 5.37 -20.04 2.48
CA VAL A 21 4.81 -20.50 3.76
C VAL A 21 5.74 -21.49 4.46
N HIS A 22 6.37 -22.39 3.71
CA HIS A 22 7.17 -23.49 4.29
C HIS A 22 8.64 -23.14 4.47
N ASP A 23 9.23 -22.32 3.60
CA ASP A 23 10.68 -22.04 3.64
C ASP A 23 11.02 -20.85 4.56
N LEU A 24 10.01 -20.10 5.00
CA LEU A 24 10.17 -18.82 5.69
C LEU A 24 9.30 -18.74 6.94
N ARG A 25 9.85 -18.13 7.99
CA ARG A 25 9.19 -17.91 9.27
C ARG A 25 8.98 -16.42 9.52
N PRO A 26 7.77 -15.98 9.89
CA PRO A 26 7.53 -14.63 10.39
C PRO A 26 8.35 -14.36 11.66
N VAL A 27 8.98 -13.19 11.76
CA VAL A 27 9.73 -12.77 12.95
C VAL A 27 9.12 -11.53 13.57
N ALA A 28 8.96 -10.44 12.81
CA ALA A 28 8.42 -9.19 13.32
C ALA A 28 7.83 -8.32 12.21
N LEU A 29 6.69 -7.67 12.49
CA LEU A 29 6.13 -6.60 11.68
C LEU A 29 6.63 -5.26 12.24
N MET A 30 7.40 -4.53 11.44
CA MET A 30 8.18 -3.37 11.92
C MET A 30 7.43 -2.05 11.75
N GLY A 31 6.57 -1.93 10.76
CA GLY A 31 5.82 -0.71 10.53
C GLY A 31 4.87 -0.82 9.36
N LEU A 32 3.82 -0.01 9.42
CA LEU A 32 2.80 0.08 8.38
C LEU A 32 2.47 1.55 8.10
N SER A 33 2.52 1.93 6.83
CA SER A 33 2.10 3.23 6.30
C SER A 33 0.79 3.08 5.56
N GLU A 34 -0.20 3.86 5.95
CA GLU A 34 -1.49 3.89 5.24
C GLU A 34 -1.33 4.60 3.90
N HIS A 35 -2.08 4.14 2.89
CA HIS A 35 -2.11 4.81 1.61
C HIS A 35 -3.20 5.89 1.56
N VAL A 36 -2.90 6.96 0.81
CA VAL A 36 -3.86 7.99 0.39
C VAL A 36 -3.99 7.92 -1.13
N LEU A 37 -5.21 8.08 -1.65
CA LEU A 37 -5.42 8.41 -3.06
C LEU A 37 -5.29 9.91 -3.22
N ALA A 38 -4.34 10.37 -4.04
CA ALA A 38 -4.17 11.78 -4.32
C ALA A 38 -4.10 12.07 -5.81
N THR A 39 -4.38 13.32 -6.17
CA THR A 39 -4.45 13.80 -7.55
C THR A 39 -3.67 15.11 -7.69
N HIS A 40 -3.26 15.43 -8.91
CA HIS A 40 -2.77 16.76 -9.23
C HIS A 40 -3.94 17.77 -9.19
N PRO A 41 -3.81 18.97 -8.60
CA PRO A 41 -4.89 19.96 -8.52
C PRO A 41 -5.49 20.33 -9.88
N GLY A 42 -4.66 20.38 -10.92
CA GLY A 42 -5.09 20.66 -12.30
C GLY A 42 -5.91 19.55 -12.98
N SER A 43 -6.00 18.35 -12.38
CA SER A 43 -6.82 17.25 -12.92
C SER A 43 -8.34 17.52 -12.82
N GLY A 44 -8.74 18.41 -11.91
CA GLY A 44 -10.14 18.64 -11.57
C GLY A 44 -10.78 17.52 -10.74
N LEU A 45 -10.00 16.52 -10.31
CA LEU A 45 -10.45 15.43 -9.45
C LEU A 45 -10.27 15.81 -7.99
N LYS A 46 -11.36 15.98 -7.25
CA LYS A 46 -11.35 16.38 -5.82
C LYS A 46 -12.09 15.40 -4.90
N ARG A 47 -12.91 14.53 -5.47
CA ARG A 47 -13.61 13.44 -4.78
C ARG A 47 -13.77 12.24 -5.70
N VAL A 48 -14.13 11.08 -5.14
CA VAL A 48 -14.34 9.84 -5.92
C VAL A 48 -15.36 10.03 -7.06
N ALA A 49 -16.44 10.78 -6.82
CA ALA A 49 -17.46 11.04 -7.84
C ALA A 49 -16.90 11.75 -9.09
N ASP A 50 -15.87 12.58 -8.95
CA ASP A 50 -15.26 13.28 -10.09
C ASP A 50 -14.50 12.30 -10.99
N ILE A 51 -13.90 11.26 -10.41
CA ILE A 51 -13.22 10.18 -11.16
C ILE A 51 -14.24 9.46 -12.04
N VAL A 52 -15.37 9.07 -11.45
CA VAL A 52 -16.45 8.39 -12.18
C VAL A 52 -17.02 9.30 -13.28
N ALA A 53 -17.27 10.57 -12.98
CA ALA A 53 -17.82 11.51 -13.94
C ALA A 53 -16.88 11.75 -15.13
N GLN A 54 -15.59 11.98 -14.87
CA GLN A 54 -14.60 12.20 -15.93
C GLN A 54 -14.36 10.95 -16.77
N ALA A 55 -14.28 9.77 -16.14
CA ALA A 55 -14.14 8.50 -16.86
C ALA A 55 -15.35 8.24 -17.78
N LYS A 56 -16.58 8.42 -17.27
CA LYS A 56 -17.81 8.26 -18.08
C LYS A 56 -17.93 9.28 -19.21
N ALA A 57 -17.35 10.47 -19.05
CA ALA A 57 -17.28 11.48 -20.10
C ALA A 57 -16.21 11.16 -21.17
N GLY A 58 -15.53 10.01 -21.09
CA GLY A 58 -14.51 9.59 -22.05
C GLY A 58 -13.16 10.28 -21.88
N LYS A 59 -12.94 10.99 -20.76
CA LYS A 59 -11.62 11.56 -20.47
C LYS A 59 -10.67 10.43 -20.07
N SER A 60 -9.55 10.33 -20.76
CA SER A 60 -8.49 9.38 -20.40
C SER A 60 -7.91 9.75 -19.04
N LEU A 61 -7.98 8.83 -18.09
CA LEU A 61 -7.41 8.94 -16.76
C LEU A 61 -6.31 7.89 -16.59
N SER A 62 -5.31 8.23 -15.79
CA SER A 62 -4.21 7.32 -15.46
C SER A 62 -3.91 7.32 -13.97
N TYR A 63 -3.41 6.19 -13.47
CA TYR A 63 -2.88 6.12 -12.11
C TYR A 63 -1.45 5.60 -12.09
N ALA A 64 -0.60 6.26 -11.30
CA ALA A 64 0.77 5.81 -11.07
C ALA A 64 0.85 4.79 -9.93
N SER A 65 1.84 3.92 -10.04
CA SER A 65 2.24 3.00 -8.96
C SER A 65 3.76 2.95 -8.83
N PHE A 66 4.23 2.34 -7.74
CA PHE A 66 5.66 2.18 -7.50
C PHE A 66 6.24 0.95 -8.22
N GLY A 67 5.46 0.31 -9.09
CA GLY A 67 5.85 -0.85 -9.89
C GLY A 67 4.73 -1.89 -10.00
N GLN A 68 4.89 -2.82 -10.94
CA GLN A 68 3.98 -3.95 -11.11
C GLN A 68 3.95 -4.82 -9.84
N GLY A 69 2.76 -5.33 -9.52
CA GLY A 69 2.51 -6.12 -8.31
C GLY A 69 2.67 -5.40 -6.96
N THR A 70 2.90 -4.08 -6.95
CA THR A 70 2.98 -3.31 -5.70
C THR A 70 1.60 -3.07 -5.09
N SER A 71 1.54 -2.75 -3.80
CA SER A 71 0.28 -2.40 -3.12
C SER A 71 -0.42 -1.17 -3.74
N ALA A 72 0.34 -0.24 -4.34
CA ALA A 72 -0.21 0.88 -5.11
C ALA A 72 -0.81 0.44 -6.45
N HIS A 73 -0.20 -0.52 -7.14
CA HIS A 73 -0.77 -1.11 -8.36
C HIS A 73 -2.09 -1.82 -8.03
N LEU A 74 -2.08 -2.70 -7.03
CA LEU A 74 -3.29 -3.41 -6.61
C LEU A 74 -4.39 -2.46 -6.13
N ALA A 75 -4.03 -1.34 -5.48
CA ALA A 75 -4.99 -0.32 -5.07
C ALA A 75 -5.68 0.37 -6.24
N GLY A 76 -4.95 0.67 -7.32
CA GLY A 76 -5.55 1.23 -8.52
C GLY A 76 -6.49 0.24 -9.21
N GLU A 77 -6.12 -1.04 -9.30
CA GLU A 77 -7.02 -2.08 -9.83
C GLU A 77 -8.27 -2.29 -8.96
N MET A 78 -8.12 -2.27 -7.63
CA MET A 78 -9.27 -2.26 -6.70
C MET A 78 -10.17 -1.04 -6.92
N LEU A 79 -9.60 0.15 -7.15
CA LEU A 79 -10.35 1.37 -7.44
C LEU A 79 -11.13 1.24 -8.76
N LYS A 80 -10.47 0.78 -9.83
CA LYS A 80 -11.11 0.56 -11.14
C LYS A 80 -12.30 -0.38 -11.05
N SER A 81 -12.13 -1.49 -10.35
CA SER A 81 -13.19 -2.46 -10.08
C SER A 81 -14.33 -1.85 -9.27
N ALA A 82 -14.01 -1.17 -8.16
CA ALA A 82 -15.01 -0.56 -7.28
C ALA A 82 -15.84 0.54 -7.97
N LEU A 83 -15.25 1.27 -8.92
CA LEU A 83 -15.90 2.38 -9.62
C LEU A 83 -16.53 1.98 -10.96
N GLY A 84 -16.27 0.77 -11.46
CA GLY A 84 -16.67 0.36 -12.81
C GLY A 84 -16.01 1.20 -13.90
N THR A 85 -14.73 1.56 -13.71
CA THR A 85 -13.94 2.40 -14.64
C THR A 85 -12.72 1.63 -15.15
N PRO A 86 -12.91 0.59 -16.00
CA PRO A 86 -11.83 -0.30 -16.43
C PRO A 86 -10.78 0.41 -17.31
N ASP A 87 -11.16 1.51 -17.97
CA ASP A 87 -10.32 2.23 -18.93
C ASP A 87 -9.28 3.15 -18.28
N ILE A 88 -9.25 3.26 -16.94
CA ILE A 88 -8.17 3.99 -16.26
C ILE A 88 -6.85 3.24 -16.46
N VAL A 89 -5.88 3.92 -17.06
CA VAL A 89 -4.59 3.35 -17.45
C VAL A 89 -3.64 3.27 -16.26
N HIS A 90 -3.06 2.10 -16.05
CA HIS A 90 -1.98 1.92 -15.08
C HIS A 90 -0.64 2.38 -15.67
N VAL A 91 0.10 3.20 -14.92
CA VAL A 91 1.46 3.64 -15.28
C VAL A 91 2.44 3.15 -14.20
N PRO A 92 3.22 2.08 -14.43
CA PRO A 92 4.20 1.58 -13.47
C PRO A 92 5.49 2.39 -13.50
N TYR A 93 6.01 2.74 -12.32
CA TYR A 93 7.32 3.37 -12.15
C TYR A 93 8.29 2.46 -11.38
N LYS A 94 9.58 2.80 -11.40
CA LYS A 94 10.62 2.12 -10.61
C LYS A 94 10.71 2.68 -9.19
N GLY A 95 9.59 2.66 -8.46
CA GLY A 95 9.49 3.17 -7.09
C GLY A 95 8.61 4.42 -6.93
N GLN A 96 8.35 4.79 -5.66
CA GLN A 96 7.43 5.87 -5.32
C GLN A 96 7.93 7.26 -5.72
N ALA A 97 9.22 7.55 -5.55
CA ALA A 97 9.79 8.87 -5.84
C ALA A 97 9.56 9.34 -7.29
N PRO A 98 9.90 8.55 -8.34
CA PRO A 98 9.62 8.97 -9.72
C PRO A 98 8.11 9.06 -10.02
N ALA A 99 7.28 8.16 -9.47
CA ALA A 99 5.83 8.23 -9.62
C ALA A 99 5.22 9.52 -9.01
N LEU A 100 5.68 9.89 -7.82
CA LEU A 100 5.24 11.11 -7.12
C LEU A 100 5.68 12.36 -7.87
N ALA A 101 6.88 12.38 -8.44
CA ALA A 101 7.36 13.48 -9.26
C ALA A 101 6.43 13.72 -10.46
N ASP A 102 6.02 12.66 -11.16
CA ASP A 102 5.11 12.75 -12.30
C ASP A 102 3.68 13.14 -11.90
N LEU A 103 3.21 12.69 -10.74
CA LEU A 103 1.93 13.18 -10.20
C LEU A 103 2.00 14.67 -9.89
N LEU A 104 3.08 15.13 -9.23
CA LEU A 104 3.29 16.55 -8.93
C LEU A 104 3.42 17.39 -10.21
N GLY A 105 3.98 16.82 -11.28
CA GLY A 105 4.08 17.44 -12.60
C GLY A 105 2.82 17.31 -13.46
N GLY A 106 1.76 16.66 -12.96
CA GLY A 106 0.49 16.47 -13.67
C GLY A 106 0.56 15.52 -14.87
N GLN A 107 1.59 14.68 -14.96
CA GLN A 107 1.76 13.70 -16.04
C GLN A 107 0.84 12.48 -15.88
N VAL A 108 0.47 12.17 -14.63
CA VAL A 108 -0.52 11.15 -14.28
C VAL A 108 -1.69 11.77 -13.53
N SER A 109 -2.88 11.18 -13.64
CA SER A 109 -4.09 11.77 -13.05
C SER A 109 -4.16 11.58 -11.54
N MET A 110 -3.77 10.40 -11.06
CA MET A 110 -3.88 10.02 -9.65
C MET A 110 -2.79 9.03 -9.22
N MET A 111 -2.63 8.84 -7.92
CA MET A 111 -1.70 7.86 -7.35
C MET A 111 -2.16 7.44 -5.98
N PHE A 112 -2.03 6.14 -5.69
CA PHE A 112 -2.01 5.67 -4.30
C PHE A 112 -0.59 5.82 -3.77
N GLY A 113 -0.44 6.62 -2.71
CA GLY A 113 0.83 7.00 -2.12
C GLY A 113 0.87 6.70 -0.64
N ASN A 114 2.06 6.45 -0.10
CA ASN A 114 2.25 6.44 1.34
C ASN A 114 1.94 7.84 1.92
N TRP A 115 1.03 7.92 2.89
CA TRP A 115 0.63 9.17 3.53
C TRP A 115 1.82 9.99 4.07
N PRO A 116 2.85 9.39 4.69
CA PRO A 116 4.04 10.10 5.15
C PRO A 116 4.67 11.06 4.14
N GLU A 117 4.84 10.60 2.90
CA GLU A 117 5.47 11.37 1.83
C GLU A 117 4.47 12.33 1.16
N PHE A 118 3.18 12.03 1.20
CA PHE A 118 2.15 12.83 0.53
C PHE A 118 1.65 13.99 1.38
N ARG A 119 1.66 13.87 2.70
CA ARG A 119 1.03 14.83 3.62
C ARG A 119 1.50 16.28 3.45
N SER A 120 2.79 16.50 3.17
CA SER A 120 3.34 17.85 3.01
C SER A 120 2.93 18.48 1.67
N HIS A 121 2.82 17.66 0.61
CA HIS A 121 2.31 18.09 -0.68
C HIS A 121 0.81 18.39 -0.63
N VAL A 122 0.05 17.61 0.14
CA VAL A 122 -1.37 17.87 0.39
C VAL A 122 -1.56 19.14 1.22
N ALA A 123 -0.81 19.29 2.32
CA ALA A 123 -0.89 20.47 3.18
C ALA A 123 -0.50 21.77 2.45
N SER A 124 0.43 21.71 1.50
CA SER A 124 0.82 22.85 0.66
C SER A 124 -0.07 23.05 -0.57
N GLY A 125 -1.10 22.22 -0.78
CA GLY A 125 -2.00 22.30 -1.93
C GLY A 125 -1.38 21.86 -3.26
N LYS A 126 -0.17 21.30 -3.26
CA LYS A 126 0.48 20.73 -4.45
C LYS A 126 -0.19 19.43 -4.91
N LEU A 127 -0.86 18.74 -4.01
CA LEU A 127 -1.72 17.59 -4.29
C LEU A 127 -3.08 17.77 -3.63
N VAL A 128 -4.11 17.16 -4.21
CA VAL A 128 -5.42 17.02 -3.58
C VAL A 128 -5.56 15.60 -3.08
N ALA A 129 -5.74 15.42 -1.77
CA ALA A 129 -6.08 14.11 -1.21
C ALA A 129 -7.56 13.83 -1.42
N ILE A 130 -7.87 12.76 -2.15
CA ILE A 130 -9.25 12.29 -2.36
C ILE A 130 -9.75 11.56 -1.12
N GLY A 131 -8.92 10.68 -0.56
CA GLY A 131 -9.26 9.95 0.66
C GLY A 131 -8.24 8.89 1.04
N MET A 132 -8.28 8.46 2.30
CA MET A 132 -7.44 7.40 2.83
C MET A 132 -7.96 6.02 2.37
N ALA A 133 -7.05 5.13 1.97
CA ALA A 133 -7.34 3.76 1.58
C ALA A 133 -7.37 2.84 2.82
N THR A 134 -8.19 3.19 3.80
CA THR A 134 -8.29 2.52 5.10
C THR A 134 -9.75 2.17 5.40
N ALA A 135 -9.97 1.10 6.18
CA ALA A 135 -11.32 0.69 6.59
C ALA A 135 -12.04 1.73 7.47
N LYS A 136 -11.27 2.52 8.23
CA LYS A 136 -11.74 3.58 9.14
C LYS A 136 -10.87 4.81 8.98
N ARG A 137 -11.36 5.97 9.41
CA ARG A 137 -10.57 7.21 9.37
C ARG A 137 -9.25 7.04 10.10
N SER A 138 -8.19 7.53 9.44
CA SER A 138 -6.83 7.47 9.95
C SER A 138 -6.66 8.39 11.15
N VAL A 139 -5.95 7.93 12.18
CA VAL A 139 -5.49 8.80 13.27
C VAL A 139 -4.36 9.74 12.82
N TYR A 140 -3.70 9.42 11.71
CA TYR A 140 -2.63 10.24 11.11
C TYR A 140 -3.14 11.26 10.08
N ALA A 141 -4.41 11.13 9.68
CA ALA A 141 -5.10 12.04 8.77
C ALA A 141 -6.61 12.14 9.11
N PRO A 142 -6.99 12.59 10.32
CA PRO A 142 -8.38 12.51 10.80
C PRO A 142 -9.37 13.36 9.99
N ASP A 143 -8.86 14.43 9.36
CA ASP A 143 -9.66 15.35 8.55
C ASP A 143 -9.97 14.80 7.15
N LEU A 144 -9.22 13.78 6.70
CA LEU A 144 -9.48 13.14 5.41
C LEU A 144 -10.54 12.05 5.55
N PRO A 145 -11.54 11.99 4.66
CA PRO A 145 -12.43 10.85 4.59
C PRO A 145 -11.66 9.62 4.11
N THR A 146 -12.19 8.45 4.42
CA THR A 146 -11.84 7.21 3.74
C THR A 146 -12.42 7.21 2.32
N LEU A 147 -11.86 6.35 1.46
CA LEU A 147 -12.48 6.08 0.16
C LEU A 147 -13.82 5.34 0.29
N ALA A 148 -13.96 4.51 1.34
CA ALA A 148 -15.18 3.77 1.62
C ALA A 148 -16.36 4.69 1.96
N GLU A 149 -16.13 5.78 2.71
CA GLU A 149 -17.13 6.85 2.96
C GLU A 149 -17.60 7.52 1.67
N GLN A 150 -16.84 7.41 0.58
CA GLN A 150 -17.16 7.96 -0.74
C GLN A 150 -17.66 6.90 -1.73
N GLY A 151 -17.92 5.67 -1.28
CA GLY A 151 -18.45 4.58 -2.11
C GLY A 151 -17.37 3.72 -2.80
N ALA A 152 -16.09 3.96 -2.55
CA ALA A 152 -14.99 3.16 -3.08
C ALA A 152 -14.34 2.31 -1.97
N ARG A 153 -14.72 1.04 -1.85
CA ARG A 153 -14.17 0.11 -0.85
C ARG A 153 -12.77 -0.36 -1.24
N VAL A 154 -11.78 0.51 -1.06
CA VAL A 154 -10.36 0.25 -1.35
C VAL A 154 -9.57 0.33 -0.06
N GLU A 155 -8.86 -0.75 0.26
CA GLU A 155 -7.94 -0.82 1.39
C GLU A 155 -6.53 -1.12 0.90
N SER A 156 -5.59 -0.23 1.23
CA SER A 156 -4.21 -0.36 0.81
C SER A 156 -3.26 0.32 1.80
N ASN A 157 -2.09 -0.27 1.93
CA ASN A 157 -1.04 0.15 2.82
C ASN A 157 0.32 -0.29 2.25
N SER A 158 1.39 0.22 2.84
CA SER A 158 2.72 -0.37 2.75
C SER A 158 3.16 -0.84 4.12
N TRP A 159 3.77 -2.00 4.23
CA TRP A 159 4.34 -2.51 5.48
C TRP A 159 5.71 -3.11 5.25
N ASN A 160 6.50 -3.15 6.32
CA ASN A 160 7.82 -3.78 6.32
C ASN A 160 7.92 -4.78 7.48
N GLY A 161 8.46 -5.95 7.19
CA GLY A 161 8.62 -7.01 8.18
C GLY A 161 9.93 -7.78 8.05
N MET A 162 10.16 -8.66 9.00
CA MET A 162 11.33 -9.52 9.07
C MET A 162 10.89 -10.98 9.03
N LEU A 163 11.51 -11.74 8.14
CA LEU A 163 11.38 -13.20 8.06
C LEU A 163 12.73 -13.85 8.34
N ALA A 164 12.71 -15.10 8.75
CA ALA A 164 13.87 -15.97 8.90
C ALA A 164 13.69 -17.25 8.08
N PRO A 165 14.77 -17.96 7.69
CA PRO A 165 14.65 -19.30 7.13
C PRO A 165 13.94 -20.28 8.07
N ALA A 166 13.25 -21.29 7.50
CA ALA A 166 12.52 -22.32 8.24
C ALA A 166 13.33 -23.02 9.35
N GLY A 167 14.63 -23.25 9.13
CA GLY A 167 15.50 -23.95 10.08
C GLY A 167 15.95 -23.14 11.30
N VAL A 168 15.59 -21.85 11.41
CA VAL A 168 15.94 -21.04 12.59
C VAL A 168 15.08 -21.47 13.78
N SER A 169 15.72 -21.70 14.93
CA SER A 169 15.03 -22.17 16.15
C SER A 169 14.08 -21.13 16.74
N ASP A 170 13.08 -21.62 17.48
CA ASP A 170 12.07 -20.80 18.14
C ASP A 170 12.70 -19.78 19.09
N ASP A 171 13.73 -20.18 19.85
CA ASP A 171 14.44 -19.30 20.77
C ASP A 171 15.11 -18.11 20.06
N VAL A 172 15.68 -18.35 18.88
CA VAL A 172 16.30 -17.28 18.07
C VAL A 172 15.22 -16.36 17.52
N VAL A 173 14.12 -16.89 16.97
CA VAL A 173 12.99 -16.09 16.48
C VAL A 173 12.41 -15.23 17.60
N ALA A 174 12.15 -15.83 18.77
CA ALA A 174 11.60 -15.13 19.93
C ALA A 174 12.54 -14.05 20.46
N ARG A 175 13.85 -14.32 20.50
CA ARG A 175 14.86 -13.33 20.87
C ARG A 175 14.84 -12.15 19.91
N VAL A 176 14.93 -12.40 18.59
CA VAL A 176 14.97 -11.33 17.59
C VAL A 176 13.67 -10.52 17.61
N ASN A 177 12.51 -11.17 17.70
CA ASN A 177 11.23 -10.48 17.83
C ASN A 177 11.21 -9.53 19.03
N ARG A 178 11.67 -10.00 20.20
CA ARG A 178 11.75 -9.18 21.42
C ARG A 178 12.65 -7.96 21.21
N GLU A 179 13.84 -8.14 20.64
CA GLU A 179 14.78 -7.02 20.41
C GLU A 179 14.21 -6.02 19.39
N VAL A 180 13.55 -6.48 18.32
CA VAL A 180 12.87 -5.60 17.35
C VAL A 180 11.76 -4.81 18.02
N ASN A 181 10.88 -5.47 18.78
CA ASN A 181 9.80 -4.82 19.51
C ASN A 181 10.32 -3.83 20.57
N ALA A 182 11.47 -4.12 21.21
CA ALA A 182 12.11 -3.18 22.12
C ALA A 182 12.66 -1.96 21.38
N ALA A 183 13.30 -2.16 20.22
CA ALA A 183 13.84 -1.09 19.39
C ALA A 183 12.75 -0.14 18.90
N LEU A 184 11.58 -0.65 18.47
CA LEU A 184 10.44 0.17 18.02
C LEU A 184 9.89 1.08 19.13
N LYS A 185 10.07 0.69 20.40
CA LYS A 185 9.63 1.45 21.59
C LYS A 185 10.67 2.44 22.11
N VAL A 186 11.90 2.44 21.58
CA VAL A 186 12.91 3.42 21.97
C VAL A 186 12.38 4.81 21.62
N PRO A 187 12.40 5.81 22.54
CA PRO A 187 11.67 7.06 22.39
C PRO A 187 11.91 7.79 21.06
N HIS A 188 13.17 7.92 20.63
CA HIS A 188 13.50 8.59 19.37
C HIS A 188 13.04 7.80 18.13
N VAL A 189 12.98 6.46 18.21
CA VAL A 189 12.44 5.60 17.13
C VAL A 189 10.93 5.73 17.07
N ALA A 190 10.25 5.59 18.21
CA ALA A 190 8.79 5.75 18.30
C ALA A 190 8.35 7.15 17.84
N GLU A 191 9.07 8.19 18.23
CA GLU A 191 8.83 9.56 17.77
C GLU A 191 9.05 9.70 16.26
N ALA A 192 10.12 9.13 15.72
CA ALA A 192 10.39 9.13 14.29
C ALA A 192 9.30 8.40 13.49
N LEU A 193 8.81 7.25 13.98
CA LEU A 193 7.68 6.52 13.36
C LEU A 193 6.38 7.32 13.43
N LYS A 194 6.06 7.88 14.60
CA LYS A 194 4.85 8.70 14.79
C LYS A 194 4.88 9.96 13.94
N LYS A 195 5.98 10.72 13.96
CA LYS A 195 6.21 11.87 13.06
C LYS A 195 6.25 11.43 11.61
N GLY A 196 6.71 10.21 11.37
CA GLY A 196 6.68 9.51 10.10
C GLY A 196 5.26 9.21 9.64
N GLY A 197 4.25 9.09 10.51
CA GLY A 197 2.93 8.58 10.11
C GLY A 197 2.95 7.07 9.84
N ILE A 198 3.92 6.37 10.44
CA ILE A 198 4.09 4.93 10.37
C ILE A 198 3.51 4.34 11.65
N ALA A 199 2.54 3.44 11.51
CA ALA A 199 1.96 2.72 12.61
C ALA A 199 2.96 1.70 13.17
N ASP A 200 3.22 1.79 14.47
CA ASP A 200 3.87 0.72 15.22
C ASP A 200 2.94 -0.51 15.20
N ARG A 201 3.49 -1.62 14.73
CA ARG A 201 2.81 -2.92 14.64
C ARG A 201 3.60 -4.01 15.36
N SER A 202 4.37 -3.60 16.37
CA SER A 202 5.00 -4.50 17.35
C SER A 202 3.99 -5.54 17.82
N GLY A 203 4.42 -6.79 17.81
CA GLY A 203 3.55 -7.93 18.10
C GLY A 203 4.35 -9.23 18.10
N THR A 204 3.64 -10.33 18.18
CA THR A 204 4.21 -11.67 18.17
C THR A 204 4.53 -12.14 16.75
N PRO A 205 5.46 -13.10 16.58
CA PRO A 205 5.67 -13.76 15.29
C PRO A 205 4.40 -14.39 14.72
N ALA A 206 3.52 -14.93 15.59
CA ALA A 206 2.26 -15.56 15.20
C ALA A 206 1.30 -14.55 14.56
N GLU A 207 1.09 -13.40 15.20
CA GLU A 207 0.26 -12.31 14.66
C GLU A 207 0.79 -11.79 13.33
N PHE A 208 2.12 -11.72 13.14
CA PHE A 208 2.68 -11.35 11.85
C PHE A 208 2.45 -12.45 10.78
N GLY A 209 2.48 -13.72 11.17
CA GLY A 209 2.09 -14.84 10.30
C GLY A 209 0.64 -14.79 9.85
N ASP A 210 -0.28 -14.49 10.77
CA ASP A 210 -1.70 -14.28 10.45
C ASP A 210 -1.89 -13.10 9.48
N PHE A 211 -1.17 -12.01 9.73
CA PHE A 211 -1.17 -10.84 8.85
C PHE A 211 -0.71 -11.18 7.43
N ILE A 212 0.42 -11.89 7.28
CA ILE A 212 0.90 -12.34 5.96
C ILE A 212 -0.14 -13.19 5.24
N ARG A 213 -0.76 -14.17 5.92
CA ARG A 213 -1.81 -15.00 5.33
C ARG A 213 -2.98 -14.17 4.82
N SER A 214 -3.46 -13.22 5.64
CA SER A 214 -4.56 -12.34 5.26
C SER A 214 -4.22 -11.46 4.05
N GLU A 215 -2.98 -10.98 3.95
CA GLU A 215 -2.52 -10.18 2.81
C GLU A 215 -2.41 -11.02 1.54
N ILE A 216 -1.89 -12.25 1.63
CA ILE A 216 -1.83 -13.19 0.49
C ILE A 216 -3.23 -13.45 -0.05
N GLU A 217 -4.17 -13.83 0.82
CA GLU A 217 -5.55 -14.13 0.42
C GLU A 217 -6.22 -12.92 -0.25
N ARG A 218 -6.12 -11.75 0.38
CA ARG A 218 -6.70 -10.50 -0.12
C ARG A 218 -6.13 -10.12 -1.49
N TYR A 219 -4.81 -10.15 -1.64
CA TYR A 219 -4.16 -9.80 -2.91
C TYR A 219 -4.44 -10.84 -3.99
N ALA A 220 -4.56 -12.12 -3.64
CA ALA A 220 -4.89 -13.15 -4.60
C ALA A 220 -6.27 -12.95 -5.24
N VAL A 221 -7.26 -12.47 -4.46
CA VAL A 221 -8.58 -12.09 -4.98
C VAL A 221 -8.45 -10.94 -5.99
N VAL A 222 -7.73 -9.88 -5.64
CA VAL A 222 -7.53 -8.71 -6.51
C VAL A 222 -6.82 -9.09 -7.81
N ILE A 223 -5.72 -9.84 -7.72
CA ILE A 223 -4.92 -10.27 -8.87
C ILE A 223 -5.76 -11.07 -9.86
N ARG A 224 -6.58 -12.01 -9.36
CA ARG A 224 -7.47 -12.81 -10.21
C ARG A 224 -8.57 -11.97 -10.85
N GLN A 225 -9.21 -11.09 -10.09
CA GLN A 225 -10.31 -10.24 -10.59
C GLN A 225 -9.85 -9.23 -11.63
N ALA A 226 -8.66 -8.66 -11.44
CA ALA A 226 -8.08 -7.67 -12.35
C ALA A 226 -7.18 -8.27 -13.44
N HIS A 227 -7.11 -9.61 -13.53
CA HIS A 227 -6.28 -10.34 -14.50
C HIS A 227 -4.81 -9.86 -14.52
N ILE A 228 -4.27 -9.55 -13.35
CA ILE A 228 -2.92 -9.00 -13.23
C ILE A 228 -1.91 -10.12 -13.50
N THR A 229 -0.99 -9.87 -14.43
CA THR A 229 0.10 -10.78 -14.76
C THR A 229 1.44 -10.15 -14.39
N ALA A 230 2.37 -10.95 -13.88
CA ALA A 230 3.77 -10.60 -14.00
C ALA A 230 4.16 -10.85 -15.46
N GLU A 231 4.57 -9.80 -16.16
CA GLU A 231 5.32 -9.99 -17.40
C GLU A 231 6.60 -10.77 -17.06
N GLY A 232 6.84 -11.83 -17.85
CA GLY A 232 7.95 -12.77 -17.68
C GLY A 232 9.27 -12.19 -18.17
#